data_AF-A0A2N1MY87-F1
#
_entry.id   AF-A0A2N1MY87-F1
#
_cell.length_a   1.000
_cell.length_b   1.000
_cell.length_c   1.000
_cell.angle_alpha   90.00
_cell.angle_beta   90.00
_cell.angle_gamma   90.00
#
_symmetry.space_group_name_H-M   'P 1'
#
loop_
_entity.id
_entity.type
_entity.pdbx_description
1 polymer ?
#
loop_
_entity_poly.entity_id
_entity_poly.type
_entity_poly.pdbx_seq_one_letter_code
_entity_poly.pdbx_strand_id
1 'polypeptide(L)'
;MNIINGIRPKIVPGTPLEYKNLMKECWDADPLKRPDANTLCYKIRKINLNYQNMPDELFKSEMDNVVMNKVEENYTSSKLITSKIHNFGNLPEPRNATEEEQEAFHSKF
;
A
#
# COMPACT_ATOMS: atom_id res chain seq x y z
N MET A 1 -9.87 14.05 -4.19
CA MET A 1 -8.45 13.72 -3.95
C MET A 1 -8.31 13.46 -2.46
N ASN A 2 -8.42 12.21 -2.01
CA ASN A 2 -8.57 11.89 -0.58
C ASN A 2 -7.25 11.71 0.16
N ILE A 3 -6.13 11.72 -0.57
CA ILE A 3 -4.77 11.64 -0.01
C ILE A 3 -4.50 12.81 0.95
N ILE A 4 -5.08 14.00 0.68
CA ILE A 4 -4.98 15.18 1.56
C ILE A 4 -5.62 14.94 2.93
N ASN A 5 -6.59 14.00 3.03
CA ASN A 5 -7.24 13.61 4.27
C ASN A 5 -6.53 12.40 4.92
N GLY A 6 -5.35 12.02 4.44
CA GLY A 6 -4.59 10.91 4.99
C GLY A 6 -5.00 9.52 4.49
N ILE A 7 -6.01 9.41 3.62
CA ILE A 7 -6.47 8.14 3.07
C ILE A 7 -5.37 7.50 2.20
N ARG A 8 -5.13 6.20 2.41
CA ARG A 8 -4.17 5.37 1.67
C ARG A 8 -4.84 4.20 0.93
N PRO A 9 -4.16 3.60 -0.07
CA PRO A 9 -4.66 2.41 -0.76
C PRO A 9 -5.00 1.28 0.21
N LYS A 10 -6.05 0.52 -0.10
CA LYS A 10 -6.38 -0.71 0.63
C LYS A 10 -5.30 -1.75 0.35
N ILE A 11 -4.73 -2.33 1.40
CA ILE A 11 -3.76 -3.41 1.25
C ILE A 11 -4.52 -4.71 0.96
N VAL A 12 -4.04 -5.45 -0.04
CA VAL A 12 -4.68 -6.70 -0.48
C VAL A 12 -4.59 -7.75 0.63
N PRO A 13 -5.68 -8.47 0.96
CA PRO A 13 -5.64 -9.62 1.85
C PRO A 13 -4.56 -10.63 1.42
N GLY A 14 -3.90 -11.28 2.36
CA GLY A 14 -2.76 -12.17 2.07
C GLY A 14 -1.41 -11.47 1.85
N THR A 15 -1.36 -10.13 1.79
CA THR A 15 -0.06 -9.43 1.79
C THR A 15 0.68 -9.72 3.10
N PRO A 16 1.96 -10.16 3.05
CA PRO A 16 2.82 -10.28 4.21
C PRO A 16 2.85 -9.07 5.13
N LEU A 17 3.06 -9.32 6.43
CA LEU A 17 3.11 -8.25 7.44
C LEU A 17 4.26 -7.28 7.18
N GLU A 18 5.42 -7.78 6.77
CA GLU A 18 6.60 -6.99 6.47
C GLU A 18 6.36 -6.06 5.29
N TYR A 19 5.68 -6.54 4.25
CA TYR A 19 5.28 -5.70 3.12
C TYR A 19 4.21 -4.69 3.53
N LYS A 20 3.21 -5.06 4.34
CA LYS A 20 2.21 -4.13 4.89
C LYS A 20 2.85 -2.96 5.62
N ASN A 21 3.81 -3.25 6.50
CA ASN A 21 4.52 -2.24 7.27
C ASN A 21 5.39 -1.36 6.38
N LEU A 22 6.11 -1.95 5.42
CA LEU A 22 6.93 -1.20 4.48
C LEU A 22 6.10 -0.27 3.59
N MET A 23 4.94 -0.72 3.11
CA MET A 23 3.99 0.13 2.39
C MET A 23 3.53 1.30 3.27
N LYS A 24 3.21 1.04 4.55
CA LYS A 24 2.85 2.07 5.55
C LYS A 24 3.93 3.14 5.71
N GLU A 25 5.19 2.74 5.83
CA GLU A 25 6.32 3.68 5.91
C GLU A 25 6.49 4.53 4.63
N CYS A 26 6.34 3.93 3.45
CA CYS A 26 6.57 4.61 2.17
C CYS A 26 5.59 5.77 1.91
N TRP A 27 4.39 5.71 2.49
CA TRP A 27 3.35 6.71 2.29
C TRP A 27 2.99 7.49 3.57
N ASP A 28 3.90 7.52 4.55
CA ASP A 28 3.73 8.33 5.75
C ASP A 28 3.55 9.81 5.37
N ALA A 29 2.65 10.52 6.05
CA ALA A 29 2.47 11.95 5.87
C ALA A 29 3.73 12.74 6.21
N ASP A 30 4.53 12.27 7.18
CA ASP A 30 5.83 12.85 7.53
C ASP A 30 6.91 12.36 6.54
N PRO A 31 7.51 13.25 5.72
CA PRO A 31 8.56 12.87 4.78
C PRO A 31 9.79 12.27 5.43
N LEU A 32 10.09 12.63 6.70
CA LEU A 32 11.26 12.11 7.41
C LEU A 32 11.10 10.65 7.84
N LYS A 33 9.86 10.16 7.91
CA LYS A 33 9.55 8.75 8.21
C LYS A 33 9.57 7.87 6.96
N ARG A 34 9.63 8.46 5.77
CA ARG A 34 9.69 7.70 4.51
C ARG A 34 11.11 7.17 4.30
N PRO A 35 11.26 5.89 3.90
CA PRO A 35 12.56 5.39 3.50
C PRO A 35 13.03 6.08 2.22
N ASP A 36 14.32 6.36 2.14
CA ASP A 36 14.95 6.69 0.86
C ASP A 36 14.98 5.46 -0.07
N ALA A 37 15.31 5.68 -1.33
CA ALA A 37 15.30 4.63 -2.36
C ALA A 37 16.25 3.46 -2.05
N ASN A 38 17.42 3.72 -1.47
CA ASN A 38 18.39 2.68 -1.14
C ASN A 38 17.90 1.85 0.05
N THR A 39 17.41 2.52 1.09
CA THR A 39 16.80 1.88 2.27
C THR A 39 15.61 1.01 1.87
N LEU A 40 14.73 1.52 0.99
CA LEU A 40 13.60 0.79 0.45
C LEU A 40 14.05 -0.47 -0.32
N CYS A 41 15.00 -0.32 -1.24
CA CYS A 41 15.55 -1.44 -2.02
C CYS A 41 16.14 -2.53 -1.12
N TYR A 42 16.89 -2.13 -0.09
CA TYR A 42 17.45 -3.04 0.89
C TYR A 42 16.36 -3.80 1.66
N LYS A 43 15.35 -3.10 2.17
CA LYS A 43 14.22 -3.72 2.91
C LYS A 43 13.46 -4.72 2.04
N ILE A 44 13.15 -4.37 0.78
CA ILE A 44 12.49 -5.27 -0.17
C ILE A 44 13.32 -6.53 -0.40
N ARG A 45 14.63 -6.37 -0.66
CA ARG A 45 15.54 -7.50 -0.88
C ARG A 45 15.60 -8.41 0.35
N LYS A 46 15.67 -7.84 1.55
CA LYS A 46 15.69 -8.59 2.81
C LYS A 46 14.41 -9.41 2.99
N ILE A 47 13.24 -8.80 2.78
CA ILE A 47 11.95 -9.48 2.87
C ILE A 47 11.91 -10.65 1.87
N ASN A 48 12.28 -10.40 0.61
CA ASN A 48 12.31 -11.43 -0.42
C ASN A 48 13.21 -12.62 -0.03
N LEU A 49 14.44 -12.35 0.46
CA LEU A 49 15.35 -13.40 0.93
C LEU A 49 14.77 -14.19 2.10
N ASN A 50 14.12 -13.54 3.06
CA ASN A 50 13.49 -14.25 4.18
C ASN A 50 12.44 -15.24 3.69
N TYR A 51 11.61 -14.81 2.74
CA TYR A 51 10.60 -15.66 2.11
C TYR A 51 11.23 -16.78 1.28
N GLN A 52 12.31 -16.56 0.53
CA GLN A 52 12.97 -17.65 -0.22
C GLN A 52 13.58 -18.73 0.69
N ASN A 53 13.92 -18.41 1.94
CA ASN A 53 14.56 -19.34 2.88
C ASN A 53 13.56 -20.04 3.83
N MET A 54 12.26 -19.77 3.70
CA MET A 54 11.24 -20.35 4.57
C MET A 54 10.80 -21.73 4.04
N PRO A 55 10.67 -22.76 4.90
CA PRO A 55 10.26 -24.09 4.48
C PRO A 55 8.82 -24.11 3.92
N ASP A 56 8.60 -24.89 2.86
CA ASP A 56 7.37 -24.96 2.06
C ASP A 56 6.08 -25.22 2.86
N GLU A 57 6.15 -25.89 4.02
CA GLU A 57 4.98 -26.19 4.86
C GLU A 57 4.37 -24.95 5.52
N LEU A 58 5.18 -23.92 5.82
CA LEU A 58 4.71 -22.67 6.42
C LEU A 58 4.03 -21.75 5.40
N PHE A 59 4.57 -21.68 4.18
CA PHE A 59 3.99 -20.90 3.08
C PHE A 59 2.58 -21.32 2.68
N LYS A 60 2.32 -22.63 2.62
CA LYS A 60 1.02 -23.17 2.21
C LYS A 60 -0.10 -22.73 3.17
N SER A 61 0.18 -22.74 4.47
CA SER A 61 -0.80 -22.32 5.49
C SER A 61 -1.22 -20.84 5.41
N GLU A 62 -0.33 -19.95 4.95
CA GLU A 62 -0.66 -18.53 4.74
C GLU A 62 -1.45 -18.29 3.45
N MET A 63 -1.17 -19.08 2.39
CA MET A 63 -1.87 -18.98 1.09
C MET A 63 -3.24 -19.65 1.09
N ASP A 64 -3.44 -20.76 1.80
CA ASP A 64 -4.70 -21.51 1.79
C ASP A 64 -5.86 -20.78 2.50
N ASN A 65 -5.57 -19.74 3.29
CA ASN A 65 -6.58 -18.84 3.87
C ASN A 65 -7.03 -17.71 2.92
N VAL A 66 -6.39 -17.57 1.76
CA VAL A 66 -6.71 -16.53 0.78
C VAL A 66 -7.65 -17.12 -0.27
N VAL A 67 -8.96 -16.92 -0.08
CA VAL A 67 -9.90 -17.01 -1.20
C VAL A 67 -9.48 -15.94 -2.20
N MET A 68 -8.75 -16.35 -3.25
CA MET A 68 -8.45 -15.52 -4.41
C MET A 68 -9.76 -15.20 -5.13
N ASN A 69 -10.43 -14.13 -4.69
CA ASN A 69 -11.29 -13.41 -5.59
C ASN A 69 -10.38 -12.90 -6.71
N LYS A 70 -10.50 -13.50 -7.91
CA LYS A 70 -9.84 -13.04 -9.13
C LYS A 70 -9.92 -11.52 -9.16
N VAL A 71 -8.79 -10.86 -8.92
CA VAL A 71 -8.68 -9.43 -9.18
C VAL A 71 -8.82 -9.33 -10.68
N GLU A 72 -9.94 -8.78 -11.14
CA GLU A 72 -10.17 -8.44 -12.54
C GLU A 72 -9.08 -7.42 -12.93
N GLU A 73 -8.01 -7.92 -13.53
CA GLU A 73 -6.90 -7.14 -14.06
C GLU A 73 -7.35 -6.42 -15.34
N ASN A 74 -8.18 -5.40 -15.16
CA ASN A 74 -8.68 -4.56 -16.24
C ASN A 74 -7.62 -3.49 -16.56
N TYR A 75 -6.35 -3.87 -16.77
CA TYR A 75 -5.26 -2.93 -17.08
C TYR A 75 -5.27 -2.45 -18.54
N THR A 76 -6.28 -2.78 -19.33
CA THR A 76 -6.51 -2.14 -20.63
C THR A 76 -7.27 -0.83 -20.46
N SER A 77 -6.69 0.11 -19.72
CA SER A 77 -7.20 1.48 -19.70
C SER A 77 -6.60 2.23 -20.89
N SER A 78 -7.28 2.20 -22.04
CA SER A 78 -7.03 3.09 -23.19
C SER A 78 -7.43 4.55 -22.90
N LYS A 79 -7.44 4.92 -21.61
CA LYS A 79 -7.87 6.23 -21.14
C LYS A 79 -6.74 7.22 -21.37
N LEU A 80 -6.96 8.17 -22.27
CA LEU A 80 -6.05 9.29 -22.50
C LEU A 80 -5.85 10.04 -21.18
N ILE A 81 -4.65 9.92 -20.60
CA ILE A 81 -4.29 10.61 -19.36
C ILE A 81 -3.91 12.04 -19.73
N THR A 82 -4.84 12.97 -19.55
CA THR A 82 -4.53 14.40 -19.60
C THR A 82 -4.01 14.83 -18.23
N SER A 83 -2.85 15.48 -18.17
CA SER A 83 -2.37 16.12 -16.94
C SER A 83 -3.34 17.25 -16.55
N LYS A 84 -3.62 17.37 -15.25
CA LYS A 84 -4.43 18.47 -14.68
C LYS A 84 -3.59 19.22 -13.67
N ILE A 85 -3.43 20.52 -13.87
CA ILE A 85 -2.77 21.40 -12.89
C ILE A 85 -3.75 21.62 -11.73
N HIS A 86 -3.29 21.35 -10.52
CA HIS A 86 -4.03 21.62 -9.28
C HIS A 86 -3.40 22.81 -8.56
N ASN A 87 -4.20 23.79 -8.19
CA ASN A 87 -3.77 24.89 -7.32
C ASN A 87 -3.95 24.45 -5.86
N PHE A 88 -2.87 24.44 -5.09
CA PHE A 88 -2.84 23.94 -3.71
C PHE A 88 -2.90 25.04 -2.65
N GLY A 89 -3.66 26.11 -2.89
CA GLY A 89 -3.85 27.16 -1.90
C GLY A 89 -4.71 26.66 -0.73
N ASN A 90 -4.24 26.87 0.52
CA ASN A 90 -4.93 26.56 1.78
C ASN A 90 -5.24 25.08 2.03
N LEU A 91 -4.31 24.16 1.71
CA LEU A 91 -4.44 22.77 2.13
C LEU A 91 -4.22 22.59 3.64
N PRO A 92 -4.89 21.61 4.28
CA PRO A 92 -4.56 21.22 5.64
C PRO A 92 -3.14 20.64 5.72
N GLU A 93 -2.58 20.64 6.92
CA GLU A 93 -1.31 19.98 7.18
C GLU A 93 -1.36 18.49 6.81
N PRO A 94 -0.27 17.92 6.27
CA PRO A 94 -0.20 16.50 5.98
C PRO A 94 -0.47 15.66 7.22
N ARG A 95 -1.40 14.72 7.12
CA ARG A 95 -1.71 13.76 8.18
C ARG A 95 -1.91 12.35 7.64
N ASN A 96 -1.74 11.35 8.50
CA ASN A 96 -2.18 9.98 8.25
C ASN A 96 -3.62 9.84 8.74
N ALA A 97 -4.45 9.05 8.05
CA ALA A 97 -5.78 8.70 8.54
C ALA A 97 -5.69 7.66 9.67
N THR A 98 -6.66 7.66 10.58
CA THR A 98 -6.79 6.57 11.57
C THR A 98 -7.26 5.28 10.90
N GLU A 99 -7.14 4.16 11.60
CA GLU A 99 -7.62 2.87 11.07
C GLU A 99 -9.12 2.89 10.83
N GLU A 100 -9.89 3.55 11.71
CA GLU A 100 -11.34 3.72 11.58
C GLU A 100 -11.71 4.62 10.40
N GLU A 101 -11.00 5.73 10.20
CA GLU A 101 -11.20 6.60 9.02
C GLU A 101 -10.92 5.85 7.72
N GLN A 102 -9.88 5.02 7.72
CA GLN A 102 -9.46 4.22 6.58
C GLN A 102 -10.48 3.12 6.26
N GLU A 103 -10.99 2.42 7.28
CA GLU A 103 -12.03 1.39 7.15
C GLU A 103 -13.37 1.97 6.71
N ALA A 104 -13.81 3.08 7.32
CA ALA A 104 -15.05 3.75 6.97
C ALA A 104 -15.05 4.29 5.53
N PHE A 105 -13.88 4.66 5.00
CA PHE A 105 -13.74 5.05 3.60
C PHE A 105 -13.87 3.85 2.66
N HIS A 106 -13.17 2.75 2.96
CA HIS A 106 -13.11 1.55 2.11
C HIS A 106 -14.34 0.63 2.22
N SER A 107 -15.22 0.84 3.19
CA SER A 107 -16.47 0.09 3.33
C SER A 107 -17.64 0.70 2.55
N LYS A 108 -17.46 1.91 1.97
CA LYS A 108 -18.50 2.60 1.19
C LYS A 108 -18.54 2.19 -0.29
N PHE A 109 -17.57 1.39 -0.74
CA PHE A 109 -17.35 0.96 -2.13
C PHE A 109 -16.89 -0.50 -2.15
#